data_AF-A0A7G2CMH0-F1
#
_entry.id   AF-A0A7G2CMH0-F1
#
_cell.length_a   1.000
_cell.length_b   1.000
_cell.length_c   1.000
_cell.angle_alpha   90.00
_cell.angle_beta   90.00
_cell.angle_gamma   90.00
#
_symmetry.space_group_name_H-M   'P 1'
#
loop_
_entity.id
_entity.type
_entity.pdbx_description
1 polymer ?
#
loop_
_entity_poly.entity_id
_entity_poly.type
_entity_poly.pdbx_seq_one_letter_code
_entity_poly.pdbx_strand_id
1 'polypeptide(L)'
;MQRLGVRDPDVVSRVTEYVPQVVTFIEKLIANGFAYKGETSIFFDTEAYIAAGHDYPKLKPTNQSKKGAANVTSADEMQEGEGTLSKAKEGEKRSPNDFALWKFSKKGEPVYPSPFGDGRPGWHIECSVMATDILGDNMDIHSGGWDLKFPHHDNEIAQSEACSLQHQWVNYFMHCGHLHIKGLKMSKSLKNFITIRQALDELGVTPRTMRLLFLANSWHKPMNFSDQSLDEAKERERVLRSFFGSLAAVFRRDVWSMPQGATTLDRELIEKFRTTEEAVHAALCDNFDTPVALTALMDLVSHTNRYLSLTDKNTNPDAERPSVTLLQKVGRYITRIFKVFGVVEGTDAIGLDSSAAGESGEANSFNIVVDTLVEFRDNVRNTAKETNTIPSFIKLCDAVRDEKLIDAGVRLEDTPGGGPTVWKRDSPALLRKEKEEREEQLRSNNKKKLENQIGTRQKLVEKWSSYNYPPTEYFARQKAELLAQNKECKFASFDKETGLPAELTEADGSVTAVTDKDVKKYAKELAKYEKLYNEFVSKGGDAWLKEQTAELEEMQKELAQL
;
A
#
# COMPACT_ATOMS: atom_id res chain seq x y z
N MET A 1 -18.12 -1.22 6.79
CA MET A 1 -17.73 -0.37 7.94
C MET A 1 -17.18 -1.21 9.07
N GLN A 2 -17.94 -2.16 9.63
CA GLN A 2 -17.45 -3.08 10.66
C GLN A 2 -16.14 -3.79 10.28
N ARG A 3 -16.02 -4.33 9.05
CA ARG A 3 -14.76 -4.94 8.56
C ARG A 3 -13.54 -4.02 8.71
N LEU A 4 -13.72 -2.70 8.66
CA LEU A 4 -12.65 -1.71 8.80
C LEU A 4 -12.46 -1.23 10.26
N GLY A 5 -13.08 -1.88 11.26
CA GLY A 5 -13.02 -1.46 12.66
C GLY A 5 -13.73 -0.14 12.96
N VAL A 6 -14.68 0.28 12.12
CA VAL A 6 -15.51 1.47 12.39
C VAL A 6 -16.64 1.06 13.32
N ARG A 7 -16.76 1.75 14.46
CA ARG A 7 -17.81 1.52 15.45
C ARG A 7 -19.17 1.84 14.84
N ASP A 8 -20.18 1.08 15.25
CA ASP A 8 -21.56 1.39 14.89
C ASP A 8 -21.99 2.70 15.56
N PRO A 9 -22.82 3.52 14.88
CA PRO A 9 -23.43 4.69 15.49
C PRO A 9 -24.45 4.27 16.57
N ASP A 10 -24.64 5.10 17.58
CA ASP A 10 -25.63 4.85 18.64
C ASP A 10 -27.07 4.88 18.11
N VAL A 11 -27.33 5.68 17.07
CA VAL A 11 -28.63 5.79 16.39
C VAL A 11 -28.45 5.79 14.88
N VAL A 12 -29.27 5.00 14.18
CA VAL A 12 -29.40 5.01 12.71
C VAL A 12 -30.80 5.45 12.36
N SER A 13 -30.94 6.59 11.70
CA SER A 13 -32.22 7.10 11.20
C SER A 13 -32.38 6.85 9.71
N ARG A 14 -33.63 6.71 9.26
CA ARG A 14 -33.99 6.59 7.85
C ARG A 14 -35.04 7.64 7.53
N VAL A 15 -34.81 8.46 6.51
CA VAL A 15 -35.77 9.51 6.09
C VAL A 15 -37.18 8.95 5.83
N THR A 16 -37.28 7.71 5.35
CA THR A 16 -38.56 7.02 5.10
C THR A 16 -39.41 6.84 6.35
N GLU A 17 -38.80 6.88 7.54
CA GLU A 17 -39.45 6.75 8.85
C GLU A 17 -39.73 8.12 9.50
N TYR A 18 -39.21 9.21 8.92
CA TYR A 18 -39.28 10.57 9.45
C TYR A 18 -40.13 11.52 8.60
N VAL A 19 -40.81 11.00 7.57
CA VAL A 19 -41.59 11.85 6.65
C VAL A 19 -42.64 12.71 7.36
N PRO A 20 -43.42 12.22 8.35
CA PRO A 20 -44.34 13.08 9.09
C PRO A 20 -43.65 14.24 9.80
N GLN A 21 -42.49 14.00 10.42
CA GLN A 21 -41.68 15.02 11.10
C GLN A 21 -41.15 16.04 10.10
N VAL A 22 -40.73 15.59 8.90
CA VAL A 22 -40.33 16.49 7.81
C VAL A 22 -41.48 17.42 7.42
N VAL A 23 -42.69 16.88 7.27
CA VAL A 23 -43.88 17.69 6.95
C VAL A 23 -44.13 18.74 8.03
N THR A 24 -44.14 18.35 9.31
CA THR A 24 -44.32 19.29 10.44
C THR A 24 -43.22 20.34 10.50
N PHE A 25 -41.98 19.98 10.18
CA PHE A 25 -40.87 20.93 10.14
C PHE A 25 -41.07 21.98 9.04
N ILE A 26 -41.54 21.57 7.86
CA ILE A 26 -41.84 22.48 6.75
C ILE A 26 -43.02 23.40 7.10
N GLU A 27 -44.06 22.87 7.75
CA GLU A 27 -45.17 23.71 8.24
C GLU A 27 -44.69 24.82 9.18
N LYS A 28 -43.76 24.50 10.10
CA LYS A 28 -43.13 25.50 10.97
C LYS A 28 -42.33 26.53 10.19
N LEU A 29 -41.53 26.12 9.20
CA LEU A 29 -40.78 27.04 8.36
C LEU A 29 -41.70 28.00 7.58
N ILE A 30 -42.83 27.51 7.07
CA ILE A 30 -43.86 28.33 6.43
C ILE A 30 -44.46 29.31 7.45
N ALA A 31 -44.82 28.83 8.64
CA ALA A 31 -45.39 29.67 9.70
C ALA A 31 -44.42 30.77 10.17
N ASN A 32 -43.12 30.47 10.21
CA ASN A 32 -42.06 31.42 10.56
C ASN A 32 -41.71 32.38 9.41
N GLY A 33 -42.27 32.20 8.22
CA GLY A 33 -42.06 33.08 7.06
C GLY A 33 -40.79 32.79 6.24
N PHE A 34 -40.16 31.62 6.44
CA PHE A 34 -38.92 31.22 5.77
C PHE A 34 -39.12 30.20 4.64
N ALA A 35 -40.37 29.86 4.32
CA ALA A 35 -40.68 28.96 3.23
C ALA A 35 -41.92 29.40 2.45
N TYR A 36 -41.96 29.07 1.17
CA TYR A 36 -43.10 29.38 0.30
C TYR A 36 -43.38 28.23 -0.67
N LYS A 37 -44.64 28.15 -1.11
CA LYS A 37 -45.09 27.16 -2.10
C LYS A 37 -44.87 27.66 -3.52
N GLY A 38 -44.13 26.89 -4.32
CA GLY A 38 -44.02 27.02 -5.77
C GLY A 38 -44.96 26.07 -6.52
N GLU A 39 -44.75 25.93 -7.82
CA GLU A 39 -45.50 25.01 -8.69
C GLU A 39 -45.01 23.55 -8.57
N THR A 40 -43.71 23.36 -8.37
CA THR A 40 -43.02 22.05 -8.37
C THR A 40 -42.54 21.64 -6.99
N SER A 41 -42.34 22.60 -6.09
CA SER A 41 -41.76 22.35 -4.76
C SER A 41 -42.25 23.37 -3.72
N ILE A 42 -42.04 23.05 -2.44
CA ILE A 42 -41.92 24.03 -1.37
C ILE A 42 -40.46 24.45 -1.29
N PHE A 43 -40.19 25.74 -1.32
CA PHE A 43 -38.84 26.30 -1.30
C PHE A 43 -38.56 27.00 0.03
N PHE A 44 -37.29 26.97 0.44
CA PHE A 44 -36.76 27.83 1.48
C PHE A 44 -36.46 29.22 0.91
N ASP A 45 -36.89 30.27 1.59
CA ASP A 45 -36.70 31.68 1.19
C ASP A 45 -35.41 32.22 1.82
N THR A 46 -34.33 32.18 1.06
CA THR A 46 -33.00 32.59 1.54
C THR A 46 -32.92 34.10 1.81
N GLU A 47 -33.67 34.92 1.06
CA GLU A 47 -33.70 36.37 1.26
C GLU A 47 -34.49 36.73 2.52
N ALA A 48 -35.62 36.07 2.80
CA ALA A 48 -36.36 36.25 4.04
C ALA A 48 -35.52 35.87 5.27
N TYR A 49 -34.74 34.79 5.17
CA TYR A 49 -33.83 34.34 6.23
C TYR A 49 -32.74 35.38 6.54
N ILE A 50 -32.10 35.94 5.50
CA ILE A 50 -31.11 37.01 5.65
C ILE A 50 -31.76 38.30 6.20
N ALA A 51 -32.95 38.65 5.71
CA ALA A 51 -33.68 39.83 6.17
C ALA A 51 -34.08 39.74 7.65
N ALA A 52 -34.30 38.52 8.17
CA ALA A 52 -34.55 38.27 9.59
C ALA A 52 -33.28 38.34 10.46
N GLY A 53 -32.11 38.62 9.88
CA GLY A 53 -30.86 38.82 10.61
C GLY A 53 -29.99 37.58 10.76
N HIS A 54 -30.26 36.51 10.01
CA HIS A 54 -29.38 35.34 9.97
C HIS A 54 -28.30 35.47 8.88
N ASP A 55 -27.17 34.80 9.08
CA ASP A 55 -26.09 34.74 8.09
C ASP A 55 -26.28 33.55 7.15
N TYR A 56 -26.15 33.78 5.83
CA TYR A 56 -26.17 32.73 4.81
C TYR A 56 -25.37 33.12 3.55
N PRO A 57 -24.57 32.20 2.96
CA PRO A 57 -24.08 30.96 3.57
C PRO A 57 -23.02 31.23 4.65
N LYS A 58 -23.07 30.47 5.75
CA LYS A 58 -22.11 30.54 6.87
C LYS A 58 -20.82 29.77 6.60
N LEU A 59 -20.85 28.69 5.82
CA LEU A 59 -19.69 27.80 5.65
C LEU A 59 -18.86 28.12 4.39
N LYS A 60 -19.38 28.89 3.43
CA LYS A 60 -18.66 29.22 2.18
C LYS A 60 -17.43 30.14 2.42
N PRO A 61 -16.20 29.73 2.02
CA PRO A 61 -14.96 30.49 2.31
C PRO A 61 -14.87 31.91 1.72
N THR A 62 -15.62 32.21 0.66
CA THR A 62 -15.55 33.50 -0.06
C THR A 62 -16.27 34.66 0.65
N ASN A 63 -16.95 34.42 1.77
CA ASN A 63 -17.81 35.42 2.43
C ASN A 63 -17.10 36.33 3.43
N GLN A 64 -15.78 36.16 3.65
CA GLN A 64 -15.03 37.07 4.52
C GLN A 64 -14.68 38.41 3.86
N SER A 65 -14.88 38.57 2.54
CA SER A 65 -14.71 39.87 1.89
C SER A 65 -16.04 40.44 1.40
N LYS A 66 -16.58 41.35 2.23
CA LYS A 66 -17.62 42.35 1.91
C LYS A 66 -19.07 41.86 2.02
N LYS A 67 -19.76 42.34 3.06
CA LYS A 67 -21.19 42.67 3.00
C LYS A 67 -21.42 43.45 1.69
N GLY A 68 -21.96 42.80 0.67
CA GLY A 68 -22.24 43.40 -0.64
C GLY A 68 -21.51 42.80 -1.85
N ALA A 69 -20.63 41.80 -1.72
CA ALA A 69 -20.22 40.99 -2.87
C ALA A 69 -21.27 39.91 -3.11
N ALA A 70 -21.84 39.85 -4.32
CA ALA A 70 -22.91 38.91 -4.65
C ALA A 70 -22.48 37.46 -4.34
N ASN A 71 -23.20 36.83 -3.42
CA ASN A 71 -23.17 35.39 -3.13
C ASN A 71 -23.69 34.61 -4.34
N VAL A 72 -22.92 34.59 -5.44
CA VAL A 72 -23.30 33.84 -6.64
C VAL A 72 -22.86 32.40 -6.43
N THR A 73 -23.83 31.54 -6.12
CA THR A 73 -23.71 30.09 -6.23
C THR A 73 -23.40 29.76 -7.69
N SER A 74 -22.35 28.98 -7.95
CA SER A 74 -22.01 28.58 -9.31
C SER A 74 -23.09 27.67 -9.90
N ALA A 75 -23.16 27.57 -11.23
CA ALA A 75 -24.13 26.68 -11.88
C ALA A 75 -23.97 25.21 -11.45
N ASP A 76 -22.73 24.77 -11.22
CA ASP A 76 -22.41 23.43 -10.75
C ASP A 76 -22.87 23.23 -9.29
N GLU A 77 -22.63 24.21 -8.42
CA GLU A 77 -23.09 24.19 -7.03
C GLU A 77 -24.63 24.18 -6.92
N MET A 78 -25.32 24.93 -7.80
CA MET A 78 -26.79 24.92 -7.87
C MET A 78 -27.33 23.56 -8.32
N GLN A 79 -26.68 22.93 -9.30
CA GLN A 79 -27.08 21.62 -9.82
C GLN A 79 -26.89 20.51 -8.78
N GLU A 80 -25.86 20.59 -7.94
CA GLU A 80 -25.66 19.67 -6.81
C GLU A 80 -26.76 19.85 -5.75
N GLY A 81 -27.13 21.09 -5.39
CA GLY A 81 -28.19 21.38 -4.41
C GLY A 81 -29.60 20.95 -4.84
N GLU A 82 -29.91 20.98 -6.14
CA GLU A 82 -31.21 20.55 -6.65
C GLU A 82 -31.39 19.03 -6.70
N GLY A 83 -30.31 18.24 -6.64
CA GLY A 83 -30.36 16.79 -6.79
C GLY A 83 -30.75 16.32 -8.20
N THR A 84 -30.39 15.09 -8.54
CA THR A 84 -30.43 14.57 -9.93
C THR A 84 -31.82 14.34 -10.51
N LEU A 85 -32.88 14.33 -9.71
CA LEU A 85 -34.20 13.82 -10.11
C LEU A 85 -35.18 14.90 -10.61
N SER A 86 -34.93 16.19 -10.38
CA SER A 86 -35.90 17.24 -10.73
C SER A 86 -35.28 18.63 -10.73
N LYS A 87 -35.36 19.34 -11.87
CA LYS A 87 -35.06 20.78 -11.95
C LYS A 87 -36.31 21.60 -11.64
N ALA A 88 -36.13 22.71 -10.94
CA ALA A 88 -37.17 23.72 -10.78
C ALA A 88 -37.57 24.28 -12.15
N LYS A 89 -38.79 24.81 -12.27
CA LYS A 89 -39.21 25.52 -13.48
C LYS A 89 -38.48 26.87 -13.54
N GLU A 90 -38.10 27.30 -14.73
CA GLU A 90 -37.40 28.57 -14.92
C GLU A 90 -38.24 29.74 -14.37
N GLY A 91 -37.65 30.59 -13.53
CA GLY A 91 -38.33 31.70 -12.86
C GLY A 91 -39.25 31.34 -11.69
N GLU A 92 -39.30 30.07 -11.27
CA GLU A 92 -40.13 29.63 -10.14
C GLU A 92 -39.58 30.07 -8.77
N LYS A 93 -38.26 30.10 -8.64
CA LYS A 93 -37.59 30.53 -7.42
C LYS A 93 -37.57 32.05 -7.30
N ARG A 94 -37.78 32.57 -6.09
CA ARG A 94 -37.70 34.02 -5.82
C ARG A 94 -36.25 34.49 -5.85
N SER A 95 -35.34 33.68 -5.32
CA SER A 95 -33.90 33.85 -5.39
C SER A 95 -33.22 32.64 -6.03
N PRO A 96 -32.13 32.82 -6.80
CA PRO A 96 -31.34 31.71 -7.33
C PRO A 96 -30.83 30.75 -6.25
N ASN A 97 -30.64 31.25 -5.03
CA ASN A 97 -30.11 30.50 -3.89
C ASN A 97 -31.19 29.69 -3.14
N ASP A 98 -32.47 29.86 -3.48
CA ASP A 98 -33.55 29.11 -2.85
C ASP A 98 -33.47 27.63 -3.21
N PHE A 99 -33.74 26.77 -2.22
CA PHE A 99 -33.62 25.33 -2.35
C PHE A 99 -34.90 24.62 -1.89
N ALA A 100 -35.16 23.45 -2.47
CA ALA A 100 -36.40 22.72 -2.23
C ALA A 100 -36.37 22.02 -0.86
N LEU A 101 -37.41 22.27 -0.06
CA LEU A 101 -37.74 21.59 1.19
C LEU A 101 -38.59 20.34 0.93
N TRP A 102 -39.55 20.46 0.01
CA TRP A 102 -40.42 19.37 -0.43
C TRP A 102 -40.61 19.44 -1.93
N LYS A 103 -40.54 18.30 -2.61
CA LYS A 103 -40.70 18.20 -4.06
C LYS A 103 -41.99 17.46 -4.37
N PHE A 104 -42.86 18.04 -5.18
CA PHE A 104 -44.07 17.35 -5.63
C PHE A 104 -43.68 16.19 -6.56
N SER A 105 -44.23 15.01 -6.28
CA SER A 105 -43.77 13.78 -6.94
C SER A 105 -44.35 13.64 -8.34
N LYS A 106 -43.51 13.21 -9.27
CA LYS A 106 -43.92 12.80 -10.61
C LYS A 106 -44.31 11.33 -10.63
N LYS A 107 -45.01 10.91 -11.69
CA LYS A 107 -45.39 9.51 -11.88
C LYS A 107 -44.15 8.60 -11.86
N GLY A 108 -44.14 7.61 -10.97
CA GLY A 108 -43.05 6.65 -10.81
C GLY A 108 -41.99 7.03 -9.78
N GLU A 109 -42.09 8.21 -9.16
CA GLU A 109 -41.27 8.59 -8.00
C GLU A 109 -41.93 8.14 -6.68
N PRO A 110 -41.17 8.00 -5.57
CA PRO A 110 -41.75 7.83 -4.24
C PRO A 110 -42.74 8.95 -3.91
N VAL A 111 -43.87 8.62 -3.29
CA VAL A 111 -44.94 9.56 -2.97
C VAL A 111 -45.34 9.44 -1.50
N TYR A 112 -45.41 10.56 -0.82
CA TYR A 112 -45.93 10.70 0.53
C TYR A 112 -46.97 11.82 0.59
N PRO A 113 -48.07 11.64 1.35
CA PRO A 113 -49.09 12.66 1.50
C PRO A 113 -48.58 13.82 2.36
N SER A 114 -49.04 15.03 2.06
CA SER A 114 -48.73 16.23 2.83
C SER A 114 -49.83 17.30 2.66
N PRO A 115 -49.93 18.28 3.57
CA PRO A 115 -50.92 19.36 3.47
C PRO A 115 -50.66 20.32 2.30
N PHE A 116 -49.45 20.33 1.74
CA PHE A 116 -49.09 21.14 0.58
C PHE A 116 -49.21 20.38 -0.76
N GLY A 117 -49.41 19.06 -0.73
CA GLY A 117 -49.56 18.19 -1.90
C GLY A 117 -48.61 16.99 -1.89
N ASP A 118 -49.03 15.91 -2.53
CA ASP A 118 -48.27 14.67 -2.62
C ASP A 118 -46.84 14.89 -3.15
N GLY A 119 -45.85 14.37 -2.44
CA GLY A 119 -44.46 14.58 -2.81
C GLY A 119 -43.46 13.79 -1.97
N ARG A 120 -42.24 14.33 -1.88
CA ARG A 120 -41.14 13.74 -1.12
C ARG A 120 -40.20 14.82 -0.55
N PRO A 121 -39.45 14.49 0.51
CA PRO A 121 -38.45 15.39 1.08
C PRO A 121 -37.41 15.87 0.04
N GLY A 122 -36.97 17.12 0.21
CA GLY A 122 -35.75 17.62 -0.42
C GLY A 122 -34.50 17.06 0.27
N TRP A 123 -33.36 17.03 -0.40
CA TRP A 123 -32.16 16.36 0.12
C TRP A 123 -31.68 16.93 1.48
N HIS A 124 -31.73 18.25 1.66
CA HIS A 124 -31.19 18.91 2.86
C HIS A 124 -32.09 18.76 4.09
N ILE A 125 -33.42 18.77 3.92
CA ILE A 125 -34.36 18.79 5.06
C ILE A 125 -34.31 17.49 5.87
N GLU A 126 -33.86 16.39 5.25
CA GLU A 126 -33.75 15.08 5.89
C GLU A 126 -32.80 15.15 7.10
N CYS A 127 -31.59 15.67 6.90
CA CYS A 127 -30.57 15.78 7.93
C CYS A 127 -30.98 16.76 9.03
N SER A 128 -31.51 17.94 8.67
CA SER A 128 -31.99 18.95 9.63
C SER A 128 -33.03 18.40 10.59
N VAL A 129 -34.02 17.68 10.06
CA VAL A 129 -35.12 17.11 10.85
C VAL A 129 -34.61 15.99 11.74
N MET A 130 -33.92 15.00 11.15
CA MET A 130 -33.47 13.82 11.90
C MET A 130 -32.44 14.18 12.98
N ALA A 131 -31.51 15.08 12.69
CA ALA A 131 -30.49 15.47 13.65
C ALA A 131 -31.06 16.34 14.77
N THR A 132 -32.00 17.26 14.47
CA THR A 132 -32.66 18.07 15.50
C THR A 132 -33.59 17.24 16.39
N ASP A 133 -34.29 16.24 15.85
CA ASP A 133 -35.15 15.35 16.64
C ASP A 133 -34.35 14.53 17.67
N ILE A 134 -33.15 14.07 17.28
CA ILE A 134 -32.31 13.21 18.13
C ILE A 134 -31.43 14.03 19.09
N LEU A 135 -30.82 15.13 18.60
CA LEU A 135 -29.78 15.88 19.32
C LEU A 135 -30.27 17.22 19.89
N GLY A 136 -31.48 17.65 19.52
CA GLY A 136 -32.06 18.93 19.92
C GLY A 136 -31.64 20.10 19.03
N ASP A 137 -32.06 21.30 19.44
CA ASP A 137 -31.92 22.55 18.65
C ASP A 137 -30.49 23.14 18.69
N ASN A 138 -29.58 22.59 19.49
CA ASN A 138 -28.17 22.95 19.52
C ASN A 138 -27.30 21.69 19.72
N MET A 139 -26.44 21.39 18.76
CA MET A 139 -25.54 20.24 18.80
C MET A 139 -24.06 20.64 18.82
N ASP A 140 -23.23 19.80 19.43
CA ASP A 140 -21.80 20.09 19.56
C ASP A 140 -21.05 19.95 18.23
N ILE A 141 -21.17 18.79 17.57
CA ILE A 141 -20.39 18.45 16.38
C ILE A 141 -21.30 17.91 15.28
N HIS A 142 -21.19 18.49 14.09
CA HIS A 142 -21.78 17.95 12.86
C HIS A 142 -20.67 17.69 11.84
N SER A 143 -20.73 16.57 11.13
CA SER A 143 -19.62 16.13 10.27
C SER A 143 -20.06 15.59 8.91
N GLY A 144 -19.18 15.66 7.93
CA GLY A 144 -19.45 15.18 6.58
C GLY A 144 -18.24 15.23 5.67
N GLY A 145 -18.41 14.84 4.40
CA GLY A 145 -17.40 15.07 3.37
C GLY A 145 -17.23 16.56 3.08
N TRP A 146 -16.07 16.96 2.59
CA TRP A 146 -15.81 18.34 2.13
C TRP A 146 -16.89 18.86 1.15
N ASP A 147 -17.38 18.00 0.28
CA ASP A 147 -18.46 18.28 -0.68
C ASP A 147 -19.81 18.60 -0.01
N LEU A 148 -20.04 18.12 1.21
CA LEU A 148 -21.27 18.45 1.95
C LEU A 148 -21.22 19.83 2.61
N LYS A 149 -20.04 20.46 2.69
CA LYS A 149 -19.90 21.79 3.29
C LYS A 149 -20.83 22.82 2.65
N PHE A 150 -20.94 22.79 1.33
CA PHE A 150 -21.85 23.62 0.56
C PHE A 150 -22.33 22.85 -0.68
N PRO A 151 -23.63 22.87 -1.01
CA PRO A 151 -24.69 23.60 -0.31
C PRO A 151 -25.30 22.84 0.89
N HIS A 152 -24.95 21.57 1.10
CA HIS A 152 -25.71 20.70 2.00
C HIS A 152 -25.79 21.19 3.46
N HIS A 153 -24.65 21.31 4.15
CA HIS A 153 -24.63 21.74 5.55
C HIS A 153 -25.03 23.21 5.73
N ASP A 154 -24.74 24.09 4.77
CA ASP A 154 -25.22 25.48 4.79
C ASP A 154 -26.76 25.55 4.77
N ASN A 155 -27.40 24.69 3.96
CA ASN A 155 -28.85 24.58 3.91
C ASN A 155 -29.42 23.95 5.18
N GLU A 156 -28.71 22.99 5.78
CA GLU A 156 -29.14 22.39 7.06
C GLU A 156 -29.12 23.40 8.21
N ILE A 157 -28.07 24.22 8.29
CA ILE A 157 -27.99 25.33 9.23
C ILE A 157 -29.19 26.26 9.03
N ALA A 158 -29.43 26.72 7.80
CA ALA A 158 -30.50 27.65 7.50
C ALA A 158 -31.88 27.08 7.89
N GLN A 159 -32.14 25.81 7.56
CA GLN A 159 -33.39 25.12 7.91
C GLN A 159 -33.57 25.00 9.42
N SER A 160 -32.53 24.60 10.15
CA SER A 160 -32.62 24.32 11.59
C SER A 160 -32.70 25.58 12.43
N GLU A 161 -31.94 26.61 12.08
CA GLU A 161 -32.00 27.94 12.70
C GLU A 161 -33.33 28.64 12.42
N ALA A 162 -33.83 28.58 11.19
CA ALA A 162 -35.12 29.14 10.82
C ALA A 162 -36.31 28.43 11.50
N CYS A 163 -36.20 27.12 11.76
CA CYS A 163 -37.26 26.35 12.41
C CYS A 163 -37.32 26.64 13.93
N SER A 164 -36.15 26.72 14.58
CA SER A 164 -36.02 26.95 16.03
C SER A 164 -36.00 28.44 16.41
N LEU A 165 -35.89 29.34 15.43
CA LEU A 165 -35.67 30.78 15.61
C LEU A 165 -34.42 31.09 16.44
N GLN A 166 -33.37 30.28 16.28
CA GLN A 166 -32.06 30.45 16.91
C GLN A 166 -31.01 30.80 15.87
N HIS A 167 -29.92 31.46 16.29
CA HIS A 167 -28.82 31.84 15.38
C HIS A 167 -27.65 30.85 15.39
N GLN A 168 -27.77 29.74 16.13
CA GLN A 168 -26.70 28.75 16.26
C GLN A 168 -27.26 27.34 16.45
N TRP A 169 -27.19 26.52 15.39
CA TRP A 169 -27.58 25.11 15.44
C TRP A 169 -26.43 24.17 15.82
N VAL A 170 -25.20 24.40 15.33
CA VAL A 170 -24.04 23.51 15.54
C VAL A 170 -22.83 24.29 16.01
N ASN A 171 -22.13 23.84 17.05
CA ASN A 171 -20.94 24.54 17.55
C ASN A 171 -19.69 24.31 16.67
N TYR A 172 -19.48 23.07 16.20
CA TYR A 172 -18.32 22.69 15.39
C TYR A 172 -18.71 21.86 14.16
N PHE A 173 -18.33 22.32 12.98
CA PHE A 173 -18.42 21.53 11.75
C PHE A 173 -17.08 20.88 11.41
N MET A 174 -17.12 19.57 11.11
CA MET A 174 -15.94 18.79 10.74
C MET A 174 -16.10 18.19 9.34
N HIS A 175 -15.25 18.63 8.39
CA HIS A 175 -15.31 18.20 6.99
C HIS A 175 -14.09 17.38 6.60
N CYS A 176 -14.29 16.10 6.23
CA CYS A 176 -13.19 15.23 5.83
C CYS A 176 -12.75 15.48 4.37
N GLY A 177 -11.44 15.34 4.12
CA GLY A 177 -10.85 15.57 2.81
C GLY A 177 -11.20 14.50 1.78
N HIS A 178 -11.08 14.86 0.50
CA HIS A 178 -11.39 13.95 -0.60
C HIS A 178 -10.30 12.90 -0.83
N LEU A 179 -10.73 11.68 -1.15
CA LEU A 179 -9.85 10.66 -1.73
C LEU A 179 -9.59 10.94 -3.22
N HIS A 180 -8.34 10.84 -3.63
CA HIS A 180 -7.89 10.99 -5.01
C HIS A 180 -7.23 9.69 -5.48
N ILE A 181 -7.40 9.34 -6.76
CA ILE A 181 -6.66 8.26 -7.42
C ILE A 181 -6.00 8.82 -8.68
N LYS A 182 -4.69 8.59 -8.83
CA LYS A 182 -3.90 9.14 -9.95
C LYS A 182 -4.07 10.66 -10.12
N GLY A 183 -4.18 11.40 -9.00
CA GLY A 183 -4.35 12.85 -8.97
C GLY A 183 -5.76 13.37 -9.28
N LEU A 184 -6.74 12.50 -9.53
CA LEU A 184 -8.13 12.87 -9.76
C LEU A 184 -9.01 12.50 -8.56
N LYS A 185 -9.97 13.37 -8.21
CA LYS A 185 -10.98 13.07 -7.18
C LYS A 185 -11.67 11.75 -7.51
N MET A 186 -11.77 10.86 -6.54
CA MET A 186 -12.52 9.62 -6.66
C MET A 186 -14.02 9.93 -6.67
N SER A 187 -14.71 9.62 -7.77
CA SER A 187 -16.17 9.83 -7.85
C SER A 187 -16.86 8.78 -8.73
N LYS A 188 -18.16 8.58 -8.47
CA LYS A 188 -19.00 7.73 -9.33
C LYS A 188 -19.13 8.31 -10.75
N SER A 189 -19.20 9.64 -10.87
CA SER A 189 -19.33 10.33 -12.16
C SER A 189 -18.10 10.13 -13.05
N LEU A 190 -16.90 10.14 -12.48
CA LEU A 190 -15.64 9.90 -13.19
C LEU A 190 -15.32 8.40 -13.38
N LYS A 191 -16.16 7.50 -12.82
CA LYS A 191 -15.99 6.04 -12.85
C LYS A 191 -14.60 5.58 -12.39
N ASN A 192 -13.93 6.37 -11.55
CA ASN A 192 -12.56 6.16 -11.08
C ASN A 192 -12.53 5.81 -9.58
N PHE A 193 -13.42 4.93 -9.13
CA PHE A 193 -13.53 4.56 -7.72
C PHE A 193 -13.26 3.07 -7.50
N ILE A 194 -12.75 2.77 -6.31
CA ILE A 194 -12.56 1.41 -5.81
C ILE A 194 -13.46 1.26 -4.59
N THR A 195 -14.32 0.24 -4.61
CA THR A 195 -15.13 -0.06 -3.43
C THR A 195 -14.29 -0.68 -2.33
N ILE A 196 -14.73 -0.54 -1.08
CA ILE A 196 -14.08 -1.21 0.05
C ILE A 196 -14.03 -2.73 -0.17
N ARG A 197 -15.06 -3.34 -0.77
CA ARG A 197 -15.07 -4.78 -1.05
C ARG A 197 -13.98 -5.15 -2.06
N GLN A 198 -13.90 -4.45 -3.19
CA GLN A 198 -12.84 -4.65 -4.18
C GLN A 198 -11.45 -4.50 -3.55
N ALA A 199 -11.24 -3.46 -2.75
CA ALA A 199 -9.93 -3.26 -2.12
C ALA A 199 -9.55 -4.41 -1.16
N LEU A 200 -10.49 -4.91 -0.36
CA LEU A 200 -10.20 -5.96 0.62
C LEU A 200 -10.16 -7.36 0.01
N ASP A 201 -11.01 -7.62 -0.99
CA ASP A 201 -11.23 -8.97 -1.52
C ASP A 201 -10.38 -9.24 -2.77
N GLU A 202 -10.05 -8.20 -3.57
CA GLU A 202 -9.33 -8.35 -4.84
C GLU A 202 -7.88 -7.84 -4.78
N LEU A 203 -7.61 -6.76 -4.02
CA LEU A 203 -6.26 -6.16 -3.94
C LEU A 203 -5.39 -6.76 -2.82
N GLY A 204 -5.90 -7.75 -2.08
CA GLY A 204 -5.19 -8.39 -0.97
C GLY A 204 -4.82 -7.43 0.16
N VAL A 205 -5.57 -6.34 0.32
CA VAL A 205 -5.38 -5.34 1.38
C VAL A 205 -6.15 -5.80 2.61
N THR A 206 -5.47 -5.92 3.76
CA THR A 206 -6.17 -6.23 5.00
C THR A 206 -6.91 -4.98 5.49
N PRO A 207 -7.99 -5.13 6.27
CA PRO A 207 -8.62 -3.98 6.90
C PRO A 207 -7.68 -3.15 7.77
N ARG A 208 -6.73 -3.82 8.42
CA ARG A 208 -5.68 -3.21 9.24
C ARG A 208 -4.75 -2.34 8.40
N THR A 209 -4.27 -2.86 7.27
CA THR A 209 -3.45 -2.10 6.30
C THR A 209 -4.21 -0.85 5.83
N MET A 210 -5.48 -1.02 5.44
CA MET A 210 -6.31 0.11 4.96
C MET A 210 -6.51 1.17 6.05
N ARG A 211 -6.61 0.75 7.31
CA ARG A 211 -6.76 1.68 8.44
C ARG A 211 -5.47 2.43 8.76
N LEU A 212 -4.34 1.73 8.76
CA LEU A 212 -3.01 2.34 8.92
C LEU A 212 -2.71 3.35 7.79
N LEU A 213 -3.16 3.05 6.58
CA LEU A 213 -3.08 3.97 5.44
C LEU A 213 -3.82 5.28 5.74
N PHE A 214 -5.07 5.22 6.21
CA PHE A 214 -5.85 6.42 6.52
C PHE A 214 -5.28 7.20 7.71
N LEU A 215 -4.82 6.51 8.75
CA LEU A 215 -4.18 7.15 9.93
C LEU A 215 -2.86 7.85 9.60
N ALA A 216 -2.19 7.46 8.52
CA ALA A 216 -0.98 8.12 8.04
C ALA A 216 -1.26 9.45 7.31
N ASN A 217 -2.53 9.83 7.14
CA ASN A 217 -2.94 11.05 6.43
C ASN A 217 -3.84 11.92 7.31
N SER A 218 -3.69 13.25 7.22
CA SER A 218 -4.54 14.18 7.96
C SER A 218 -5.99 14.09 7.48
N TRP A 219 -6.93 13.85 8.39
CA TRP A 219 -8.34 13.56 8.06
C TRP A 219 -9.06 14.67 7.28
N HIS A 220 -8.65 15.93 7.46
CA HIS A 220 -9.27 17.11 6.84
C HIS A 220 -8.62 17.49 5.48
N LYS A 221 -7.53 16.82 5.08
CA LYS A 221 -6.81 17.11 3.83
C LYS A 221 -7.14 16.07 2.75
N PRO A 222 -7.07 16.44 1.46
CA PRO A 222 -7.12 15.46 0.39
C PRO A 222 -6.00 14.42 0.54
N MET A 223 -6.33 13.16 0.25
CA MET A 223 -5.39 12.05 0.31
C MET A 223 -5.34 11.34 -1.04
N ASN A 224 -4.13 10.99 -1.49
CA ASN A 224 -3.94 10.17 -2.68
C ASN A 224 -3.90 8.68 -2.30
N PHE A 225 -4.79 7.90 -2.90
CA PHE A 225 -4.76 6.45 -2.88
C PHE A 225 -3.92 5.94 -4.05
N SER A 226 -2.79 5.32 -3.74
CA SER A 226 -1.84 4.75 -4.71
C SER A 226 -1.24 3.45 -4.20
N ASP A 227 -0.68 2.65 -5.10
CA ASP A 227 0.04 1.41 -4.75
C ASP A 227 1.19 1.70 -3.77
N GLN A 228 1.92 2.79 -3.98
CA GLN A 228 2.96 3.24 -3.06
C GLN A 228 2.41 3.50 -1.64
N SER A 229 1.30 4.24 -1.52
CA SER A 229 0.71 4.53 -0.20
C SER A 229 0.25 3.26 0.51
N LEU A 230 -0.28 2.29 -0.25
CA LEU A 230 -0.65 0.97 0.27
C LEU A 230 0.57 0.17 0.74
N ASP A 231 1.65 0.17 -0.04
CA ASP A 231 2.87 -0.57 0.31
C ASP A 231 3.54 -0.01 1.57
N GLU A 232 3.55 1.32 1.73
CA GLU A 232 4.00 1.95 2.97
C GLU A 232 3.13 1.54 4.18
N ALA A 233 1.81 1.40 3.99
CA ALA A 233 0.91 0.94 5.05
C ALA A 233 1.12 -0.56 5.38
N LYS A 234 1.34 -1.41 4.37
CA LYS A 234 1.69 -2.83 4.56
C LYS A 234 3.00 -2.97 5.33
N GLU A 235 4.00 -2.14 5.01
CA GLU A 235 5.28 -2.16 5.69
C GLU A 235 5.15 -1.75 7.16
N ARG A 236 4.36 -0.70 7.46
CA ARG A 236 4.04 -0.34 8.86
C ARG A 236 3.38 -1.50 9.60
N GLU A 237 2.41 -2.18 8.99
CA GLU A 237 1.77 -3.35 9.58
C GLU A 237 2.77 -4.49 9.83
N ARG A 238 3.68 -4.75 8.88
CA ARG A 238 4.74 -5.77 9.02
C ARG A 238 5.67 -5.46 10.19
N VAL A 239 6.09 -4.20 10.33
CA VAL A 239 6.95 -3.75 11.45
C VAL A 239 6.23 -3.93 12.78
N LEU A 240 4.96 -3.53 12.89
CA LEU A 240 4.17 -3.71 14.10
C LEU A 240 4.00 -5.18 14.47
N ARG A 241 3.71 -6.04 13.50
CA ARG A 241 3.60 -7.49 13.72
C ARG A 241 4.91 -8.09 14.22
N SER A 242 6.03 -7.73 13.61
CA SER A 242 7.36 -8.18 14.06
C SER A 242 7.65 -7.71 15.48
N PHE A 243 7.35 -6.45 15.80
CA PHE A 243 7.51 -5.86 17.13
C PHE A 243 6.72 -6.64 18.19
N PHE A 244 5.42 -6.85 18.01
CA PHE A 244 4.61 -7.60 18.96
C PHE A 244 5.04 -9.07 19.07
N GLY A 245 5.49 -9.69 17.98
CA GLY A 245 6.09 -11.02 18.00
C GLY A 245 7.35 -11.09 18.85
N SER A 246 8.23 -10.09 18.76
CA SER A 246 9.43 -9.98 19.59
C SER A 246 9.08 -9.78 21.07
N LEU A 247 8.08 -8.95 21.39
CA LEU A 247 7.58 -8.81 22.76
C LEU A 247 7.06 -10.15 23.30
N ALA A 248 6.24 -10.86 22.53
CA ALA A 248 5.69 -12.15 22.92
C ALA A 248 6.80 -13.19 23.18
N ALA A 249 7.87 -13.19 22.38
CA ALA A 249 9.03 -14.08 22.58
C ALA A 249 9.74 -13.81 23.91
N VAL A 250 9.88 -12.54 24.30
CA VAL A 250 10.46 -12.17 25.60
C VAL A 250 9.52 -12.55 26.75
N PHE A 251 8.21 -12.35 26.59
CA PHE A 251 7.22 -12.64 27.63
C PHE A 251 7.08 -14.13 27.97
N ARG A 252 7.51 -15.03 27.07
CA ARG A 252 7.53 -16.48 27.31
C ARG A 252 8.68 -16.94 28.22
N ARG A 253 9.71 -16.11 28.43
CA ARG A 253 10.86 -16.47 29.27
C ARG A 253 10.50 -16.36 30.75
N ASP A 254 11.05 -17.26 31.58
CA ASP A 254 10.98 -17.07 33.03
C ASP A 254 11.93 -15.94 33.43
N VAL A 255 11.35 -14.79 33.72
CA VAL A 255 12.07 -13.55 33.99
C VAL A 255 12.04 -13.14 35.45
N TRP A 256 11.21 -13.80 36.27
CA TRP A 256 11.08 -13.50 37.70
C TRP A 256 12.27 -14.03 38.51
N SER A 257 12.97 -15.03 37.98
CA SER A 257 14.19 -15.59 38.54
C SER A 257 15.44 -14.71 38.32
N MET A 258 15.34 -13.62 37.54
CA MET A 258 16.46 -12.72 37.22
C MET A 258 16.52 -11.45 38.11
N PRO A 259 17.69 -10.79 38.27
CA PRO A 259 17.81 -9.55 39.04
C PRO A 259 16.96 -8.40 38.46
N GLN A 260 15.99 -7.85 39.22
CA GLN A 260 14.99 -6.92 38.68
C GLN A 260 15.36 -5.43 38.66
N GLY A 261 16.62 -5.08 38.95
CA GLY A 261 17.05 -3.68 39.02
C GLY A 261 16.97 -2.97 37.67
N ALA A 262 16.64 -1.67 37.70
CA ALA A 262 16.61 -0.83 36.51
C ALA A 262 18.03 -0.50 36.03
N THR A 263 18.33 -0.83 34.78
CA THR A 263 19.62 -0.54 34.16
C THR A 263 19.66 0.82 33.47
N THR A 264 20.79 1.20 32.88
CA THR A 264 20.89 2.44 32.10
C THR A 264 19.97 2.40 30.88
N LEU A 265 19.95 1.27 30.17
CA LEU A 265 19.07 1.05 29.01
C LEU A 265 17.59 1.12 29.39
N ASP A 266 17.21 0.59 30.56
CA ASP A 266 15.84 0.70 31.07
C ASP A 266 15.43 2.16 31.27
N ARG A 267 16.30 2.97 31.87
CA ARG A 267 16.03 4.40 32.12
C ARG A 267 15.88 5.19 30.83
N GLU A 268 16.72 4.90 29.82
CA GLU A 268 16.59 5.51 28.49
C GLU A 268 15.24 5.17 27.84
N LEU A 269 14.83 3.90 27.89
CA LEU A 269 13.55 3.48 27.33
C LEU A 269 12.35 4.05 28.11
N ILE A 270 12.44 4.18 29.43
CA ILE A 270 11.41 4.83 30.26
C ILE A 270 11.21 6.29 29.84
N GLU A 271 12.30 7.05 29.67
CA GLU A 271 12.19 8.45 29.25
C GLU A 271 11.67 8.57 27.82
N LYS A 272 12.10 7.67 26.93
CA LYS A 272 11.54 7.61 25.57
C LYS A 272 10.04 7.32 25.59
N PHE A 273 9.61 6.38 26.43
CA PHE A 273 8.19 6.06 26.59
C PHE A 273 7.39 7.27 27.09
N ARG A 274 7.87 7.97 28.13
CA ARG A 274 7.20 9.16 28.69
C ARG A 274 7.04 10.27 27.66
N THR A 275 8.11 10.59 26.94
CA THR A 275 8.08 11.62 25.89
C THR A 275 7.16 11.24 24.72
N THR A 276 7.08 9.94 24.37
CA THR A 276 6.09 9.47 23.39
C THR A 276 4.65 9.59 23.91
N GLU A 277 4.37 9.32 25.18
CA GLU A 277 3.03 9.51 25.75
C GLU A 277 2.57 10.98 25.63
N GLU A 278 3.45 11.91 26.01
CA GLU A 278 3.21 13.35 25.90
C GLU A 278 3.00 13.79 24.44
N ALA A 279 3.85 13.32 23.52
CA ALA A 279 3.76 13.65 22.11
C ALA A 279 2.48 13.13 21.44
N VAL A 280 2.08 11.88 21.74
CA VAL A 280 0.84 11.30 21.21
C VAL A 280 -0.37 12.05 21.77
N HIS A 281 -0.40 12.38 23.06
CA HIS A 281 -1.50 13.14 23.64
C HIS A 281 -1.62 14.53 22.99
N ALA A 282 -0.50 15.26 22.86
CA ALA A 282 -0.49 16.58 22.23
C ALA A 282 -0.98 16.53 20.77
N ALA A 283 -0.54 15.55 19.99
CA ALA A 283 -0.96 15.36 18.61
C ALA A 283 -2.46 15.08 18.49
N LEU A 284 -3.04 14.27 19.38
CA LEU A 284 -4.47 13.99 19.34
C LEU A 284 -5.35 15.16 19.80
N CYS A 285 -4.84 16.01 20.71
CA CYS A 285 -5.49 17.26 21.09
C CYS A 285 -5.42 18.32 19.99
N ASP A 286 -4.43 18.26 19.09
CA ASP A 286 -4.32 19.14 17.93
C ASP A 286 -5.07 18.56 16.72
N ASN A 287 -6.36 18.84 16.65
CA ASN A 287 -7.21 18.47 15.50
C ASN A 287 -7.11 16.98 15.08
N PHE A 288 -6.96 16.08 16.06
CA PHE A 288 -6.82 14.65 15.84
C PHE A 288 -5.67 14.30 14.87
N ASP A 289 -4.47 14.87 15.07
CA ASP A 289 -3.28 14.61 14.23
C ASP A 289 -2.75 13.17 14.40
N THR A 290 -3.46 12.25 13.75
CA THR A 290 -3.12 10.84 13.69
C THR A 290 -1.80 10.56 12.97
N PRO A 291 -1.38 11.29 11.90
CA PRO A 291 -0.04 11.14 11.32
C PRO A 291 1.10 11.36 12.32
N VAL A 292 1.04 12.44 13.11
CA VAL A 292 2.08 12.74 14.12
C VAL A 292 2.05 11.71 15.24
N ALA A 293 0.86 11.36 15.74
CA ALA A 293 0.71 10.32 16.74
C ALA A 293 1.25 8.96 16.25
N LEU A 294 0.94 8.56 15.02
CA LEU A 294 1.43 7.32 14.41
C LEU A 294 2.96 7.33 14.28
N THR A 295 3.54 8.46 13.86
CA THR A 295 4.99 8.63 13.77
C THR A 295 5.66 8.45 15.13
N ALA A 296 5.13 9.08 16.19
CA ALA A 296 5.64 8.95 17.55
C ALA A 296 5.56 7.50 18.08
N LEU A 297 4.50 6.77 17.75
CA LEU A 297 4.35 5.35 18.09
C LEU A 297 5.36 4.47 17.34
N MET A 298 5.55 4.68 16.03
CA MET A 298 6.51 3.92 15.24
C MET A 298 7.96 4.18 15.69
N ASP A 299 8.25 5.40 16.13
CA ASP A 299 9.55 5.75 16.71
C ASP A 299 9.79 5.05 18.06
N LEU A 300 8.77 4.95 18.92
CA LEU A 300 8.85 4.16 20.16
C LEU A 300 9.04 2.66 19.86
N VAL A 301 8.37 2.12 18.83
CA VAL A 301 8.59 0.75 18.35
C VAL A 301 10.04 0.54 17.93
N SER A 302 10.61 1.47 17.15
CA SER A 302 12.02 1.43 16.73
C SER A 302 12.98 1.43 17.92
N HIS A 303 12.78 2.34 18.88
CA HIS A 303 13.60 2.42 20.10
C HIS A 303 13.50 1.16 20.95
N THR A 304 12.31 0.57 21.03
CA THR A 304 12.10 -0.68 21.77
C THR A 304 12.76 -1.87 21.07
N ASN A 305 12.71 -1.93 19.74
CA ASN A 305 13.44 -2.95 18.97
C ASN A 305 14.96 -2.81 19.15
N ARG A 306 15.50 -1.57 19.20
CA ARG A 306 16.91 -1.32 19.54
C ARG A 306 17.23 -1.81 20.94
N TYR A 307 16.40 -1.49 21.92
CA TYR A 307 16.53 -1.97 23.29
C TYR A 307 16.56 -3.51 23.36
N LEU A 308 15.65 -4.19 22.66
CA LEU A 308 15.60 -5.65 22.59
C LEU A 308 16.88 -6.24 21.98
N SER A 309 17.41 -5.62 20.93
CA SER A 309 18.66 -6.05 20.29
C SER A 309 19.88 -5.90 21.21
N LEU A 310 19.96 -4.80 21.96
CA LEU A 310 21.06 -4.53 22.91
C LEU A 310 21.00 -5.38 24.18
N THR A 311 19.82 -5.92 24.50
CA THR A 311 19.59 -6.80 25.66
C THR A 311 19.51 -8.28 25.27
N ASP A 312 19.80 -8.61 24.01
CA ASP A 312 19.82 -9.99 23.54
C ASP A 312 21.17 -10.65 23.83
N LYS A 313 21.15 -11.64 24.74
CA LYS A 313 22.34 -12.40 25.11
C LYS A 313 22.92 -13.24 23.99
N ASN A 314 22.11 -13.55 22.96
CA ASN A 314 22.59 -14.30 21.81
C ASN A 314 23.51 -13.46 20.92
N THR A 315 23.32 -12.14 20.87
CA THR A 315 24.14 -11.23 20.08
C THR A 315 25.28 -10.63 20.89
N ASN A 316 25.08 -10.44 22.19
CA ASN A 316 26.10 -9.96 23.11
C ASN A 316 26.04 -10.77 24.43
N PRO A 317 26.99 -11.68 24.71
CA PRO A 317 27.00 -12.49 25.93
C PRO A 317 26.98 -11.67 27.22
N ASP A 318 27.54 -10.46 27.19
CA ASP A 318 27.59 -9.51 28.31
C ASP A 318 26.36 -8.58 28.37
N ALA A 319 25.35 -8.80 27.50
CA ALA A 319 24.14 -8.00 27.48
C ALA A 319 23.40 -8.07 28.81
N GLU A 320 22.96 -6.90 29.26
CA GLU A 320 22.02 -6.79 30.36
C GLU A 320 20.67 -7.43 29.97
N ARG A 321 19.94 -7.93 30.96
CA ARG A 321 18.63 -8.56 30.70
C ARG A 321 17.58 -7.52 30.24
N PRO A 322 16.62 -7.92 29.39
CA PRO A 322 15.47 -7.08 29.10
C PRO A 322 14.51 -7.01 30.31
N SER A 323 13.99 -5.81 30.56
CA SER A 323 12.96 -5.52 31.55
C SER A 323 11.58 -5.84 31.00
N VAL A 324 11.06 -7.01 31.37
CA VAL A 324 9.76 -7.51 30.87
C VAL A 324 8.60 -6.63 31.29
N THR A 325 8.61 -6.09 32.52
CA THR A 325 7.54 -5.20 33.00
C THR A 325 7.50 -3.89 32.22
N LEU A 326 8.66 -3.34 31.84
CA LEU A 326 8.76 -2.17 30.98
C LEU A 326 8.25 -2.47 29.56
N LEU A 327 8.68 -3.59 28.98
CA LEU A 327 8.21 -4.04 27.66
C LEU A 327 6.69 -4.30 27.64
N GLN A 328 6.12 -4.85 28.72
CA GLN A 328 4.67 -4.99 28.88
C GLN A 328 3.98 -3.63 28.94
N LYS A 329 4.55 -2.65 29.66
CA LYS A 329 4.01 -1.29 29.72
C LYS A 329 3.97 -0.65 28.33
N VAL A 330 5.08 -0.71 27.59
CA VAL A 330 5.18 -0.21 26.21
C VAL A 330 4.18 -0.92 25.31
N GLY A 331 4.14 -2.26 25.34
CA GLY A 331 3.23 -3.06 24.52
C GLY A 331 1.75 -2.75 24.79
N ARG A 332 1.35 -2.60 26.06
CA ARG A 332 -0.02 -2.23 26.46
C ARG A 332 -0.41 -0.85 25.96
N TYR A 333 0.48 0.14 26.11
CA TYR A 333 0.22 1.50 25.65
C TYR A 333 0.01 1.55 24.13
N ILE A 334 0.94 0.98 23.35
CA ILE A 334 0.84 0.95 21.89
C ILE A 334 -0.45 0.23 21.46
N THR A 335 -0.77 -0.92 22.08
CA THR A 335 -2.01 -1.65 21.80
C THR A 335 -3.24 -0.80 22.12
N ARG A 336 -3.26 -0.10 23.26
CA ARG A 336 -4.36 0.79 23.65
C ARG A 336 -4.58 1.90 22.62
N ILE A 337 -3.52 2.57 22.17
CA ILE A 337 -3.66 3.64 21.17
C ILE A 337 -4.14 3.06 19.83
N PHE A 338 -3.62 1.90 19.40
CA PHE A 338 -4.13 1.24 18.20
C PHE A 338 -5.58 0.76 18.31
N LYS A 339 -6.07 0.45 19.51
CA LYS A 339 -7.48 0.19 19.77
C LYS A 339 -8.32 1.47 19.65
N VAL A 340 -7.85 2.60 20.18
CA VAL A 340 -8.49 3.93 19.95
C VAL A 340 -8.55 4.23 18.45
N PHE A 341 -7.46 3.95 17.74
CA PHE A 341 -7.39 4.09 16.30
C PHE A 341 -8.16 3.01 15.55
N GLY A 342 -8.73 1.99 16.19
CA GLY A 342 -9.49 0.87 15.59
C GLY A 342 -8.66 -0.07 14.69
N VAL A 343 -7.34 -0.06 14.82
CA VAL A 343 -6.40 -1.00 14.16
C VAL A 343 -6.44 -2.38 14.84
N VAL A 344 -6.73 -2.40 16.14
CA VAL A 344 -6.85 -3.61 16.97
C VAL A 344 -8.28 -3.70 17.53
N GLU A 345 -8.88 -4.87 17.42
CA GLU A 345 -10.18 -5.21 18.00
C GLU A 345 -9.99 -6.10 19.23
N GLY A 346 -10.94 -6.10 20.18
CA GLY A 346 -10.96 -7.05 21.30
C GLY A 346 -10.43 -6.53 22.66
N THR A 347 -9.82 -7.44 23.42
CA THR A 347 -9.50 -7.32 24.87
C THR A 347 -8.21 -6.56 25.16
N ASP A 348 -7.78 -6.48 26.43
CA ASP A 348 -6.56 -5.79 26.86
C ASP A 348 -5.26 -6.59 26.61
N ALA A 349 -5.32 -7.62 25.76
CA ALA A 349 -4.17 -8.43 25.37
C ALA A 349 -3.20 -7.61 24.50
N ILE A 350 -1.90 -7.70 24.77
CA ILE A 350 -0.86 -7.01 24.00
C ILE A 350 -0.73 -7.68 22.63
N GLY A 351 -0.88 -6.91 21.54
CA GLY A 351 -0.70 -7.43 20.19
C GLY A 351 -1.65 -6.82 19.16
N LEU A 352 -1.54 -7.30 17.92
CA LEU A 352 -2.44 -6.95 16.82
C LEU A 352 -3.62 -7.93 16.66
N ASP A 353 -3.54 -9.10 17.26
CA ASP A 353 -4.49 -10.19 17.06
C ASP A 353 -5.40 -10.38 18.29
N SER A 354 -6.70 -10.35 18.04
CA SER A 354 -7.78 -10.46 19.04
C SER A 354 -8.00 -11.89 19.55
N SER A 355 -7.37 -12.88 18.94
CA SER A 355 -7.60 -14.31 19.21
C SER A 355 -6.89 -14.86 20.44
N ALA A 356 -6.06 -14.08 21.14
CA ALA A 356 -5.29 -14.57 22.29
C ALA A 356 -6.05 -14.55 23.64
N ALA A 357 -7.30 -14.05 23.68
CA ALA A 357 -7.99 -13.81 24.94
C ALA A 357 -8.91 -14.94 25.43
N GLY A 358 -9.09 -16.01 24.65
CA GLY A 358 -10.05 -17.08 24.94
C GLY A 358 -9.48 -18.37 25.55
N GLU A 359 -8.17 -18.60 25.50
CA GLU A 359 -7.61 -19.95 25.73
C GLU A 359 -6.26 -19.90 26.44
N SER A 360 -6.24 -19.52 27.72
CA SER A 360 -4.99 -19.54 28.50
C SER A 360 -4.41 -20.97 28.67
N GLY A 361 -5.25 -22.00 28.61
CA GLY A 361 -4.83 -23.41 28.70
C GLY A 361 -4.29 -24.00 27.39
N GLU A 362 -5.00 -23.83 26.27
CA GLU A 362 -4.57 -24.34 24.97
C GLU A 362 -3.42 -23.51 24.39
N ALA A 363 -3.41 -22.19 24.58
CA ALA A 363 -2.28 -21.36 24.15
C ALA A 363 -0.97 -21.73 24.87
N ASN A 364 -1.04 -22.10 26.16
CA ASN A 364 0.12 -22.55 26.91
C ASN A 364 0.60 -23.94 26.43
N SER A 365 -0.32 -24.87 26.22
CA SER A 365 -0.01 -26.21 25.68
C SER A 365 0.61 -26.12 24.28
N PHE A 366 0.07 -25.26 23.41
CA PHE A 366 0.62 -24.99 22.09
C PHE A 366 2.03 -24.40 22.18
N ASN A 367 2.27 -23.42 23.05
CA ASN A 367 3.60 -22.82 23.23
C ASN A 367 4.61 -23.89 23.65
N ILE A 368 4.26 -24.74 24.64
CA ILE A 368 5.12 -25.84 25.12
C ILE A 368 5.47 -26.80 23.98
N VAL A 369 4.49 -27.19 23.15
CA VAL A 369 4.71 -28.09 22.01
C VAL A 369 5.65 -27.46 20.98
N VAL A 370 5.44 -26.18 20.64
CA VAL A 370 6.29 -25.48 19.67
C VAL A 370 7.70 -25.28 20.21
N ASP A 371 7.86 -24.90 21.48
CA ASP A 371 9.17 -24.76 22.12
C ASP A 371 9.93 -26.09 22.11
N THR A 372 9.27 -27.19 22.47
CA THR A 372 9.85 -28.54 22.44
C THR A 372 10.28 -28.94 21.03
N LEU A 373 9.46 -28.65 20.01
CA LEU A 373 9.78 -28.95 18.61
C LEU A 373 10.97 -28.12 18.10
N VAL A 374 11.04 -26.83 18.46
CA VAL A 374 12.14 -25.94 18.09
C VAL A 374 13.44 -26.41 18.73
N GLU A 375 13.42 -26.78 20.01
CA GLU A 375 14.57 -27.33 20.73
C GLU A 375 15.05 -28.65 20.09
N PHE A 376 14.14 -29.57 19.81
CA PHE A 376 14.47 -30.82 19.09
C PHE A 376 15.11 -30.54 17.73
N ARG A 377 14.53 -29.63 16.94
CA ARG A 377 15.06 -29.23 15.63
C ARG A 377 16.47 -28.65 15.75
N ASP A 378 16.71 -27.77 16.72
CA ASP A 378 18.01 -27.13 16.92
C ASP A 378 19.07 -28.15 17.32
N ASN A 379 18.74 -29.10 18.19
CA ASN A 379 19.63 -30.21 18.56
C ASN A 379 20.00 -31.08 17.35
N VAL A 380 19.01 -31.45 16.52
CA VAL A 380 19.25 -32.23 15.28
C VAL A 380 20.14 -31.44 14.31
N ARG A 381 19.84 -30.15 14.11
CA ARG A 381 20.57 -29.27 13.18
C ARG A 381 22.02 -29.06 13.61
N ASN A 382 22.25 -28.79 14.90
CA ASN A 382 23.59 -28.55 15.44
C ASN A 382 24.43 -29.82 15.39
N THR A 383 23.87 -30.96 15.79
CA THR A 383 24.53 -32.27 15.67
C THR A 383 24.93 -32.55 14.21
N ALA A 384 24.03 -32.34 13.25
CA ALA A 384 24.32 -32.57 11.83
C ALA A 384 25.45 -31.68 11.27
N LYS A 385 25.56 -30.43 11.76
CA LYS A 385 26.67 -29.52 11.41
C LYS A 385 28.00 -29.99 11.98
N GLU A 386 28.02 -30.45 13.23
CA GLU A 386 29.23 -30.91 13.92
C GLU A 386 29.79 -32.21 13.35
N THR A 387 28.90 -33.16 13.00
CA THR A 387 29.29 -34.48 12.47
C THR A 387 29.51 -34.47 10.95
N ASN A 388 29.41 -33.30 10.30
CA ASN A 388 29.55 -33.11 8.85
C ASN A 388 28.67 -34.09 8.02
N THR A 389 27.54 -34.52 8.58
CA THR A 389 26.73 -35.63 8.05
C THR A 389 25.47 -35.13 7.35
N ILE A 390 25.28 -35.67 6.14
CA ILE A 390 24.18 -35.60 5.16
C ILE A 390 23.33 -34.30 5.10
N PRO A 391 23.36 -33.58 3.95
CA PRO A 391 22.41 -32.50 3.61
C PRO A 391 20.91 -32.84 3.75
N SER A 392 20.55 -34.12 3.89
CA SER A 392 19.16 -34.58 4.04
C SER A 392 18.52 -34.13 5.36
N PHE A 393 19.27 -34.09 6.47
CA PHE A 393 18.71 -33.66 7.76
C PHE A 393 18.44 -32.16 7.79
N ILE A 394 19.33 -31.36 7.20
CA ILE A 394 19.13 -29.92 7.04
C ILE A 394 17.89 -29.66 6.17
N LYS A 395 17.73 -30.38 5.05
CA LYS A 395 16.52 -30.30 4.21
C LYS A 395 15.23 -30.64 4.96
N LEU A 396 15.25 -31.66 5.84
CA LEU A 396 14.08 -31.99 6.67
C LEU A 396 13.76 -30.89 7.68
N CYS A 397 14.78 -30.27 8.29
CA CYS A 397 14.58 -29.12 9.19
C CYS A 397 14.00 -27.91 8.45
N ASP A 398 14.52 -27.63 7.24
CA ASP A 398 14.01 -26.57 6.37
C ASP A 398 12.56 -26.86 5.95
N ALA A 399 12.19 -28.10 5.63
CA ALA A 399 10.81 -28.47 5.30
C ALA A 399 9.85 -28.24 6.49
N VAL A 400 10.27 -28.54 7.73
CA VAL A 400 9.45 -28.23 8.91
C VAL A 400 9.28 -26.72 9.06
N ARG A 401 10.37 -25.94 8.91
CA ARG A 401 10.35 -24.47 9.03
C ARG A 401 9.50 -23.79 7.95
N ASP A 402 9.77 -24.12 6.69
CA ASP A 402 9.31 -23.37 5.52
C ASP A 402 8.08 -24.00 4.85
N GLU A 403 7.61 -25.16 5.30
CA GLU A 403 6.41 -25.80 4.76
C GLU A 403 5.40 -26.18 5.84
N LYS A 404 5.81 -26.93 6.87
CA LYS A 404 4.85 -27.52 7.83
C LYS A 404 4.33 -26.53 8.86
N LEU A 405 5.21 -25.68 9.40
CA LEU A 405 4.84 -24.72 10.44
C LEU A 405 4.04 -23.50 9.93
N ILE A 406 4.07 -23.27 8.61
CA ILE A 406 3.26 -22.23 7.95
C ILE A 406 1.77 -22.45 8.20
N ASP A 407 1.29 -23.69 8.04
CA ASP A 407 -0.13 -24.02 8.26
C ASP A 407 -0.55 -23.92 9.72
N ALA A 408 0.42 -24.05 10.65
CA ALA A 408 0.23 -23.85 12.08
C ALA A 408 0.33 -22.37 12.52
N GLY A 409 0.60 -21.44 11.59
CA GLY A 409 0.76 -20.01 11.91
C GLY A 409 2.03 -19.70 12.70
N VAL A 410 3.08 -20.50 12.55
CA VAL A 410 4.35 -20.35 13.27
C VAL A 410 5.46 -19.96 12.29
N ARG A 411 6.07 -18.81 12.56
CA ARG A 411 7.28 -18.34 11.87
C ARG A 411 8.50 -18.60 12.75
N LEU A 412 9.53 -19.25 12.22
CA LEU A 412 10.83 -19.39 12.90
C LEU A 412 11.84 -18.35 12.39
N GLU A 413 12.61 -17.79 13.31
CA GLU A 413 13.72 -16.87 13.07
C GLU A 413 14.98 -17.47 13.69
N ASP A 414 15.89 -17.91 12.83
CA ASP A 414 17.17 -18.49 13.24
C ASP A 414 18.14 -17.37 13.66
N THR A 415 18.80 -17.52 14.80
CA THR A 415 19.76 -16.53 15.29
C THR A 415 21.13 -16.68 14.61
N PRO A 416 21.77 -15.57 14.15
CA PRO A 416 23.11 -15.63 13.60
C PRO A 416 24.11 -16.23 14.60
N GLY A 417 25.06 -17.04 14.11
CA GLY A 417 26.09 -17.65 14.97
C GLY A 417 25.68 -18.94 15.70
N GLY A 418 24.47 -19.48 15.45
CA GLY A 418 24.04 -20.77 16.01
C GLY A 418 23.36 -20.68 17.38
N GLY A 419 22.93 -19.49 17.78
CA GLY A 419 22.09 -19.30 18.97
C GLY A 419 20.70 -19.96 18.83
N PRO A 420 19.93 -20.03 19.93
CA PRO A 420 18.61 -20.65 19.95
C PRO A 420 17.66 -19.95 18.98
N THR A 421 16.82 -20.73 18.32
CA THR A 421 15.84 -20.24 17.36
C THR A 421 14.66 -19.61 18.08
N VAL A 422 14.23 -18.45 17.61
CA VAL A 422 13.04 -17.76 18.13
C VAL A 422 11.87 -18.00 17.19
N TRP A 423 10.66 -18.06 17.72
CA TRP A 423 9.46 -18.20 16.91
C TRP A 423 8.40 -17.13 17.22
N LYS A 424 7.61 -16.77 16.21
CA LYS A 424 6.53 -15.79 16.30
C LYS A 424 5.25 -16.39 15.74
N ARG A 425 4.10 -15.98 16.29
CA ARG A 425 2.79 -16.29 15.70
C ARG A 425 2.51 -15.32 14.54
N ASP A 426 1.96 -15.84 13.45
CA ASP A 426 1.53 -15.07 12.29
C ASP A 426 0.32 -15.75 11.63
N SER A 427 -0.38 -15.04 10.75
CA SER A 427 -1.52 -15.60 10.02
C SER A 427 -1.07 -16.67 9.01
N PRO A 428 -1.64 -17.89 9.02
CA PRO A 428 -1.31 -18.92 8.03
C PRO A 428 -1.51 -18.44 6.59
N ALA A 429 -2.54 -17.63 6.33
CA ALA A 429 -2.80 -17.08 4.99
C ALA A 429 -1.67 -16.14 4.53
N LEU A 430 -1.14 -15.32 5.46
CA LEU A 430 -0.03 -14.43 5.16
C LEU A 430 1.27 -15.20 4.92
N LEU A 431 1.56 -16.21 5.76
CA LEU A 431 2.74 -17.05 5.59
C LEU A 431 2.74 -17.84 4.28
N ARG A 432 1.58 -18.36 3.85
CA ARG A 432 1.43 -19.01 2.54
C ARG A 432 1.72 -18.05 1.39
N LYS A 433 1.20 -16.83 1.47
CA LYS A 433 1.45 -15.80 0.45
C LYS A 433 2.95 -15.43 0.36
N GLU A 434 3.60 -15.21 1.50
CA GLU A 434 5.05 -14.93 1.51
C GLU A 434 5.88 -16.10 0.95
N LYS A 435 5.43 -17.35 1.16
CA LYS A 435 6.05 -18.53 0.57
C LYS A 435 5.92 -18.52 -0.95
N GLU A 436 4.73 -18.28 -1.47
CA GLU A 436 4.47 -18.19 -2.92
C GLU A 436 5.31 -17.09 -3.58
N GLU A 437 5.36 -15.90 -2.97
CA GLU A 437 6.18 -14.77 -3.43
C GLU A 437 7.67 -15.12 -3.43
N ARG A 438 8.17 -15.80 -2.39
CA ARG A 438 9.57 -16.25 -2.32
C ARG A 438 9.89 -17.29 -3.40
N GLU A 439 8.99 -18.24 -3.64
CA GLU A 439 9.15 -19.25 -4.69
C GLU A 439 9.12 -18.63 -6.09
N GLU A 440 8.26 -17.64 -6.32
CA GLU A 440 8.22 -16.88 -7.57
C GLU A 440 9.50 -16.05 -7.77
N GLN A 441 9.97 -15.37 -6.72
CA GLN A 441 11.22 -14.61 -6.77
C GLN A 441 12.43 -15.52 -7.01
N LEU A 442 12.47 -16.69 -6.39
CA LEU A 442 13.51 -17.70 -6.64
C LEU A 442 13.46 -18.20 -8.08
N ARG A 443 12.27 -18.49 -8.61
CA ARG A 443 12.08 -18.86 -10.03
C ARG A 443 12.57 -17.75 -10.96
N SER A 444 12.20 -16.50 -10.71
CA SER A 444 12.64 -15.33 -11.49
C SER A 444 14.16 -15.15 -11.45
N ASN A 445 14.77 -15.27 -10.27
CA ASN A 445 16.22 -15.14 -10.10
C ASN A 445 16.99 -16.28 -10.79
N ASN A 446 16.50 -17.51 -10.68
CA ASN A 446 17.08 -18.67 -11.37
C ASN A 446 17.00 -18.49 -12.89
N LYS A 447 15.85 -18.02 -13.39
CA LYS A 447 15.66 -17.69 -14.80
C LYS A 447 16.66 -16.65 -15.29
N LYS A 448 16.79 -15.52 -14.59
CA LYS A 448 17.78 -14.47 -14.91
C LYS A 448 19.22 -14.97 -14.87
N LYS A 449 19.55 -15.82 -13.90
CA LYS A 449 20.89 -16.42 -13.79
C LYS A 449 21.18 -17.31 -15.00
N LEU A 450 20.22 -18.13 -15.41
CA LEU A 450 20.33 -19.00 -16.58
C LEU A 450 20.43 -18.17 -17.88
N GLU A 451 19.61 -17.12 -18.04
CA GLU A 451 19.70 -16.18 -19.16
C GLU A 451 21.09 -15.52 -19.27
N ASN A 452 21.67 -15.09 -18.14
CA ASN A 452 23.01 -14.51 -18.11
C ASN A 452 24.10 -15.54 -18.47
N GLN A 453 23.97 -16.79 -18.00
CA GLN A 453 24.88 -17.88 -18.35
C GLN A 453 24.80 -18.20 -19.85
N ILE A 454 23.59 -18.30 -20.40
CA ILE A 454 23.34 -18.47 -21.84
C ILE A 454 23.98 -17.33 -22.63
N GLY A 455 23.73 -16.07 -22.27
CA GLY A 455 24.29 -14.92 -22.98
C GLY A 455 25.82 -14.86 -22.94
N THR A 456 26.43 -15.28 -21.83
CA THR A 456 27.89 -15.38 -21.72
C THR A 456 28.45 -16.48 -22.61
N ARG A 457 27.79 -17.65 -22.62
CA ARG A 457 28.21 -18.82 -23.41
C ARG A 457 27.96 -18.63 -24.90
N GLN A 458 26.88 -17.95 -25.29
CA GLN A 458 26.61 -17.52 -26.67
C GLN A 458 27.76 -16.68 -27.22
N LYS A 459 28.19 -15.65 -26.49
CA LYS A 459 29.33 -14.81 -26.90
C LYS A 459 30.63 -15.60 -26.98
N LEU A 460 30.81 -16.60 -26.11
CA LEU A 460 31.98 -17.47 -26.14
C LEU A 460 31.98 -18.34 -27.41
N VAL A 461 30.85 -19.00 -27.70
CA VAL A 461 30.67 -19.82 -28.91
C VAL A 461 30.83 -18.97 -30.17
N GLU A 462 30.17 -17.81 -30.24
CA GLU A 462 30.27 -16.86 -31.36
C GLU A 462 31.72 -16.42 -31.59
N LYS A 463 32.41 -15.99 -30.51
CA LYS A 463 33.82 -15.61 -30.59
C LYS A 463 34.67 -16.72 -31.18
N TRP A 464 34.62 -17.93 -30.61
CA TRP A 464 35.50 -19.02 -31.02
C TRP A 464 35.10 -19.66 -32.35
N SER A 465 33.83 -19.56 -32.75
CA SER A 465 33.38 -19.99 -34.08
C SER A 465 34.05 -19.21 -35.22
N SER A 466 34.44 -17.95 -35.00
CA SER A 466 35.21 -17.16 -35.97
C SER A 466 36.66 -17.63 -36.16
N TYR A 467 37.15 -18.53 -35.29
CA TYR A 467 38.51 -19.07 -35.31
C TYR A 467 38.56 -20.57 -35.67
N ASN A 468 37.54 -21.10 -36.33
CA ASN A 468 37.39 -22.54 -36.61
C ASN A 468 38.02 -23.01 -37.93
N TYR A 469 38.86 -22.21 -38.57
CA TYR A 469 39.57 -22.59 -39.80
C TYR A 469 41.03 -22.16 -39.74
N PRO A 470 41.94 -22.88 -40.44
CA PRO A 470 43.37 -22.57 -40.41
C PRO A 470 43.67 -21.13 -40.86
N PRO A 471 44.73 -20.47 -40.34
CA PRO A 471 45.10 -19.12 -40.73
C PRO A 471 45.29 -18.94 -42.24
N THR A 472 45.77 -19.97 -42.94
CA THR A 472 45.93 -19.99 -44.40
C THR A 472 44.63 -19.78 -45.17
N GLU A 473 43.47 -20.03 -44.56
CA GLU A 473 42.14 -19.84 -45.16
C GLU A 473 41.49 -18.49 -44.77
N TYR A 474 42.10 -17.69 -43.90
CA TYR A 474 41.45 -16.55 -43.27
C TYR A 474 40.88 -15.51 -44.25
N PHE A 475 41.72 -15.00 -45.16
CA PHE A 475 41.27 -14.01 -46.14
C PHE A 475 40.37 -14.60 -47.22
N ALA A 476 40.53 -15.88 -47.54
CA ALA A 476 39.65 -16.59 -48.47
C ALA A 476 38.23 -16.74 -47.91
N ARG A 477 38.10 -17.04 -46.61
CA ARG A 477 36.81 -17.10 -45.90
C ARG A 477 36.17 -15.73 -45.77
N GLN A 478 36.95 -14.70 -45.44
CA GLN A 478 36.45 -13.32 -45.37
C GLN A 478 35.90 -12.85 -46.73
N LYS A 479 36.56 -13.20 -47.84
CA LYS A 479 36.04 -12.97 -49.19
C LYS A 479 34.72 -13.69 -49.44
N ALA A 480 34.65 -14.98 -49.11
CA ALA A 480 33.44 -15.78 -49.30
C ALA A 480 32.25 -15.23 -48.48
N GLU A 481 32.48 -14.80 -47.24
CA GLU A 481 31.46 -14.19 -46.37
C GLU A 481 30.95 -12.85 -46.89
N LEU A 482 31.84 -11.98 -47.37
CA LEU A 482 31.46 -10.69 -47.95
C LEU A 482 30.61 -10.88 -49.23
N LEU A 483 31.00 -11.83 -50.08
CA LEU A 483 30.24 -12.18 -51.29
C LEU A 483 28.87 -12.78 -50.95
N ALA A 484 28.79 -13.65 -49.94
CA ALA A 484 27.51 -14.20 -49.46
C ALA A 484 26.56 -13.12 -48.91
N GLN A 485 27.09 -11.99 -48.44
CA GLN A 485 26.33 -10.83 -47.98
C GLN A 485 26.07 -9.77 -49.08
N ASN A 486 26.38 -10.07 -50.35
CA ASN A 486 26.32 -9.14 -51.48
C ASN A 486 27.14 -7.84 -51.24
N LYS A 487 28.24 -7.93 -50.48
CA LYS A 487 29.15 -6.80 -50.25
C LYS A 487 30.37 -6.91 -51.16
N GLU A 488 30.85 -5.76 -51.62
CA GLU A 488 32.07 -5.69 -52.42
C GLU A 488 33.28 -6.19 -51.63
N CYS A 489 34.07 -7.08 -52.24
CA CYS A 489 35.28 -7.64 -51.65
C CYS A 489 36.50 -7.26 -52.49
N LYS A 490 37.54 -6.74 -51.81
CA LYS A 490 38.76 -6.24 -52.45
C LYS A 490 39.79 -7.33 -52.74
N PHE A 491 39.59 -8.57 -52.30
CA PHE A 491 40.55 -9.65 -52.52
C PHE A 491 40.23 -10.41 -53.82
N ALA A 492 41.18 -10.48 -54.75
CA ALA A 492 41.02 -11.19 -56.03
C ALA A 492 41.56 -12.63 -55.95
N SER A 493 42.81 -12.81 -55.54
CA SER A 493 43.47 -14.11 -55.39
C SER A 493 44.36 -14.16 -54.15
N PHE A 494 44.78 -15.36 -53.73
CA PHE A 494 45.54 -15.60 -52.50
C PHE A 494 46.78 -16.45 -52.79
N ASP A 495 47.85 -16.19 -52.05
CA ASP A 495 49.07 -16.99 -52.06
C ASP A 495 48.82 -18.37 -51.43
N LYS A 496 49.31 -19.43 -52.10
CA LYS A 496 48.97 -20.82 -51.73
C LYS A 496 49.70 -21.33 -50.49
N GLU A 497 50.85 -20.76 -50.12
CA GLU A 497 51.64 -21.21 -48.98
C GLU A 497 51.36 -20.36 -47.72
N THR A 498 51.14 -19.07 -47.90
CA THR A 498 50.97 -18.11 -46.78
C THR A 498 49.52 -17.72 -46.52
N GLY A 499 48.61 -17.91 -47.50
CA GLY A 499 47.21 -17.49 -47.39
C GLY A 499 46.99 -15.97 -47.47
N LEU A 500 48.04 -15.18 -47.72
CA LEU A 500 47.95 -13.74 -47.88
C LEU A 500 47.30 -13.38 -49.22
N PRO A 501 46.56 -12.25 -49.32
CA PRO A 501 46.06 -11.78 -50.61
C PRO A 501 47.23 -11.49 -51.56
N ALA A 502 47.19 -12.09 -52.76
CA ALA A 502 48.20 -11.90 -53.81
C ALA A 502 47.79 -10.77 -54.78
N GLU A 503 46.48 -10.64 -55.01
CA GLU A 503 45.91 -9.62 -55.90
C GLU A 503 44.68 -8.99 -55.26
N LEU A 504 44.47 -7.69 -55.53
CA LEU A 504 43.31 -6.92 -55.08
C LEU A 504 42.45 -6.46 -56.28
N THR A 505 41.16 -6.33 -56.06
CA THR A 505 40.20 -5.75 -57.01
C THR A 505 40.00 -4.27 -56.67
N GLU A 506 40.30 -3.40 -57.62
CA GLU A 506 40.14 -1.95 -57.51
C GLU A 506 38.69 -1.52 -57.82
N ALA A 507 38.34 -0.27 -57.48
CA ALA A 507 36.98 0.26 -57.63
C ALA A 507 36.48 0.33 -59.09
N ASP A 508 37.38 0.23 -60.06
CA ASP A 508 37.08 0.19 -61.50
C ASP A 508 36.96 -1.25 -62.06
N GLY A 509 37.08 -2.27 -61.20
CA GLY A 509 37.03 -3.68 -61.56
C GLY A 509 38.36 -4.27 -62.07
N SER A 510 39.44 -3.48 -62.11
CA SER A 510 40.77 -3.96 -62.46
C SER A 510 41.42 -4.74 -61.30
N VAL A 511 42.33 -5.65 -61.63
CA VAL A 511 43.04 -6.50 -60.64
C VAL A 511 44.51 -6.09 -60.59
N THR A 512 44.99 -5.73 -59.41
CA THR A 512 46.36 -5.25 -59.16
C THR A 512 47.07 -6.14 -58.14
N ALA A 513 48.40 -6.27 -58.26
CA ALA A 513 49.20 -6.99 -57.27
C ALA A 513 49.26 -6.18 -55.96
N VAL A 514 49.24 -6.86 -54.80
CA VAL A 514 49.36 -6.20 -53.50
C VAL A 514 50.67 -5.43 -53.37
N THR A 515 50.63 -4.23 -52.77
CA THR A 515 51.84 -3.44 -52.49
C THR A 515 52.57 -3.97 -51.25
N ASP A 516 53.87 -3.69 -51.11
CA ASP A 516 54.66 -4.05 -49.91
C ASP A 516 54.05 -3.52 -48.60
N LYS A 517 53.33 -2.40 -48.67
CA LYS A 517 52.62 -1.80 -47.53
C LYS A 517 51.37 -2.61 -47.16
N ASP A 518 50.64 -3.11 -48.14
CA ASP A 518 49.46 -3.95 -47.95
C ASP A 518 49.85 -5.34 -47.44
N VAL A 519 50.94 -5.92 -47.96
CA VAL A 519 51.51 -7.19 -47.46
C VAL A 519 51.83 -7.08 -45.97
N LYS A 520 52.51 -6.01 -45.52
CA LYS A 520 52.79 -5.78 -44.09
C LYS A 520 51.53 -5.62 -43.25
N LYS A 521 50.50 -4.97 -43.79
CA LYS A 521 49.22 -4.75 -43.11
C LYS A 521 48.47 -6.09 -42.93
N TYR A 522 48.31 -6.86 -44.00
CA TYR A 522 47.60 -8.14 -43.98
C TYR A 522 48.38 -9.21 -43.21
N ALA A 523 49.71 -9.22 -43.26
CA ALA A 523 50.53 -10.09 -42.42
C ALA A 523 50.34 -9.80 -40.92
N LYS A 524 50.21 -8.53 -40.51
CA LYS A 524 49.92 -8.16 -39.11
C LYS A 524 48.52 -8.60 -38.68
N GLU A 525 47.55 -8.52 -39.58
CA GLU A 525 46.18 -8.98 -39.32
C GLU A 525 46.12 -10.51 -39.21
N LEU A 526 46.77 -11.22 -40.11
CA LEU A 526 46.89 -12.67 -40.10
C LEU A 526 47.59 -13.18 -38.84
N ALA A 527 48.69 -12.54 -38.42
CA ALA A 527 49.39 -12.91 -37.18
C ALA A 527 48.52 -12.72 -35.93
N LYS A 528 47.60 -11.73 -35.94
CA LYS A 528 46.63 -11.55 -34.86
C LYS A 528 45.58 -12.67 -34.85
N TYR A 529 45.11 -13.08 -36.02
CA TYR A 529 44.20 -14.21 -36.18
C TYR A 529 44.87 -15.52 -35.75
N GLU A 530 46.07 -15.80 -36.25
CA GLU A 530 46.86 -16.99 -35.95
C GLU A 530 47.12 -17.16 -34.45
N LYS A 531 47.41 -16.07 -33.73
CA LYS A 531 47.54 -16.11 -32.27
C LYS A 531 46.27 -16.62 -31.58
N LEU A 532 45.09 -16.15 -32.00
CA LEU A 532 43.81 -16.54 -31.43
C LEU A 532 43.37 -17.93 -31.91
N TYR A 533 43.66 -18.29 -33.16
CA TYR A 533 43.49 -19.64 -33.68
C TYR A 533 44.31 -20.66 -32.87
N ASN A 534 45.57 -20.37 -32.57
CA ASN A 534 46.41 -21.23 -31.73
C ASN A 534 45.86 -21.34 -30.30
N GLU A 535 45.29 -20.25 -29.75
CA GLU A 535 44.57 -20.29 -28.47
C GLU A 535 43.32 -21.19 -28.55
N PHE A 536 42.55 -21.12 -29.65
CA PHE A 536 41.39 -21.97 -29.90
C PHE A 536 41.77 -23.46 -29.99
N VAL A 537 42.82 -23.78 -30.76
CA VAL A 537 43.34 -25.14 -30.89
C VAL A 537 43.83 -25.67 -29.54
N SER A 538 44.49 -24.83 -28.72
CA SER A 538 44.93 -25.22 -27.38
C SER A 538 43.78 -25.55 -26.41
N LYS A 539 42.58 -25.03 -26.67
CA LYS A 539 41.35 -25.35 -25.92
C LYS A 539 40.67 -26.65 -26.37
N GLY A 540 41.15 -27.28 -27.45
CA GLY A 540 40.56 -28.49 -28.05
C GLY A 540 39.89 -28.26 -29.40
N GLY A 541 39.99 -27.05 -29.98
CA GLY A 541 39.54 -26.75 -31.34
C GLY A 541 38.05 -27.05 -31.56
N ASP A 542 37.71 -27.62 -32.71
CA ASP A 542 36.32 -27.91 -33.11
C ASP A 542 35.59 -28.87 -32.16
N ALA A 543 36.31 -29.80 -31.53
CA ALA A 543 35.70 -30.72 -30.57
C ALA A 543 35.20 -29.96 -29.34
N TRP A 544 36.03 -29.04 -28.83
CA TRP A 544 35.66 -28.16 -27.72
C TRP A 544 34.53 -27.20 -28.12
N LEU A 545 34.55 -26.62 -29.33
CA LEU A 545 33.48 -25.74 -29.80
C LEU A 545 32.13 -26.46 -29.92
N LYS A 546 32.13 -27.72 -30.37
CA LYS A 546 30.91 -28.55 -30.43
C LYS A 546 30.36 -28.84 -29.06
N GLU A 547 31.22 -29.15 -28.09
CA GLU A 547 30.82 -29.35 -26.69
C GLU A 547 30.19 -28.07 -26.12
N GLN A 548 30.83 -26.91 -26.31
CA GLN A 548 30.29 -25.63 -25.84
C GLN A 548 28.96 -25.25 -26.52
N THR A 549 28.79 -25.59 -27.80
CA THR A 549 27.53 -25.40 -28.53
C THR A 549 26.43 -26.33 -28.00
N ALA A 550 26.75 -27.60 -27.74
CA ALA A 550 25.80 -28.56 -27.20
C ALA A 550 25.32 -28.19 -25.79
N GLU A 551 26.23 -27.77 -24.91
CA GLU A 551 25.89 -27.26 -23.57
C GLU A 551 25.02 -25.99 -23.65
N LEU A 552 25.30 -25.11 -24.62
CA LEU A 552 24.47 -23.92 -24.86
C LEU A 552 23.05 -24.30 -25.28
N GLU A 553 22.88 -25.25 -26.21
CA GLU A 553 21.57 -25.75 -26.63
C GLU A 553 20.81 -26.41 -25.49
N GLU A 554 21.49 -27.14 -24.61
CA GLU A 554 20.90 -27.74 -23.42
C GLU A 554 20.40 -26.69 -22.43
N MET A 555 21.20 -25.66 -22.14
CA MET A 555 20.78 -24.53 -21.29
C MET A 555 19.59 -23.76 -21.88
N GLN A 556 19.55 -23.60 -23.21
CA GLN A 556 18.42 -22.97 -23.90
C GLN A 556 17.14 -23.81 -23.81
N LYS A 557 17.25 -25.15 -23.86
CA LYS A 557 16.12 -26.06 -23.63
C LYS A 557 15.63 -25.99 -22.19
N GLU A 558 16.54 -25.93 -21.22
CA GLU A 558 16.21 -25.76 -19.81
C GLU A 558 15.46 -24.43 -19.58
N LEU A 559 15.93 -23.33 -20.18
CA LEU A 559 15.23 -22.04 -20.11
C LEU A 559 13.84 -22.07 -20.73
N ALA A 560 13.64 -22.83 -21.81
CA ALA A 560 12.32 -22.98 -22.45
C ALA A 560 11.32 -23.79 -21.62
N GLN A 561 11.80 -24.56 -20.64
CA GLN A 561 10.98 -25.36 -19.72
C GLN A 561 10.64 -24.61 -18.41
N LEU A 562 11.26 -23.45 -18.17
CA LEU A 562 11.07 -22.57 -16.98
C LEU A 562 10.20 -21.34 -17.26
#